data_AF-L0KX55-F1
#
_entry.id   AF-L0KX55-F1
#
_cell.length_a   1.000
_cell.length_b   1.000
_cell.length_c   1.000
_cell.angle_alpha   90.00
_cell.angle_beta   90.00
_cell.angle_gamma   90.00
#
_symmetry.space_group_name_H-M   'P 1'
#
loop_
_entity.id
_entity.type
_entity.pdbx_description
1 polymer ?
#
loop_
_entity_poly.entity_id
_entity_poly.type
_entity_poly.pdbx_seq_one_letter_code
_entity_poly.pdbx_strand_id
1 'polypeptide(L)'
;MEAVRTLKKAFPDNIILADMKVADTGAIEVEMASKAGADIVMVLAGADDSTIIESVKAAKKYGVKLMADLISVDDPITRARKLEQMGVDYINVHSGIDQQMVGRDPLDIVSEVVKEVSIPVAAAGGLDAAGCARAVLAGASIVIVGGNIIRSADVHTSARKVRDAVDSPSVIQVSKPSQDSEIRKLLLEVSTANISDAMHRKGVMKDIRPMLKGKKMVGTAITVQTFGGDWAKPVEAIDMAKDGDVIVIYNGRRDVAPWGGLATLSCLNKGVAGVVIDGAVRDIDDISTMSLPVFASSYVPNAGEPKGFGEINTEITCGSQTVKPGDYIVGDDNGVVVIPKENAYEIARRAKEVEKTEKRLFEEIKRGATLSEVMQLKKWEKQ
;
A
#
# COMPACT_ATOMS: atom_id res chain seq x y z
N MET A 1 3.80 -31.97 -0.23
CA MET A 1 2.41 -32.15 0.29
C MET A 1 2.31 -32.41 1.79
N GLU A 2 3.38 -32.28 2.59
CA GLU A 2 3.30 -32.55 4.03
C GLU A 2 2.43 -31.55 4.80
N ALA A 3 2.35 -30.30 4.32
CA ALA A 3 1.44 -29.30 4.87
C ALA A 3 -0.02 -29.77 4.82
N VAL A 4 -0.49 -30.29 3.68
CA VAL A 4 -1.86 -30.81 3.52
C VAL A 4 -2.10 -32.00 4.45
N ARG A 5 -1.15 -32.94 4.53
CA ARG A 5 -1.27 -34.10 5.44
C ARG A 5 -1.34 -33.69 6.90
N THR A 6 -0.51 -32.73 7.29
CA THR A 6 -0.47 -32.19 8.65
C THR A 6 -1.80 -31.50 8.99
N LEU A 7 -2.33 -30.69 8.08
CA LEU A 7 -3.63 -30.03 8.26
C LEU A 7 -4.77 -31.04 8.34
N LYS A 8 -4.85 -32.02 7.43
CA LYS A 8 -5.91 -33.03 7.47
C LYS A 8 -5.85 -33.89 8.73
N LYS A 9 -4.66 -34.20 9.22
CA LYS A 9 -4.48 -34.92 10.50
C LYS A 9 -4.90 -34.08 11.70
N ALA A 10 -4.60 -32.79 11.71
CA ALA A 10 -4.97 -31.88 12.80
C ALA A 10 -6.46 -31.51 12.80
N PHE A 11 -7.08 -31.47 11.61
CA PHE A 11 -8.45 -31.01 11.39
C PHE A 11 -9.21 -31.99 10.47
N PRO A 12 -9.48 -33.23 10.93
CA PRO A 12 -10.04 -34.29 10.10
C PRO A 12 -11.45 -33.98 9.57
N ASP A 13 -12.24 -33.26 10.38
CA ASP A 13 -13.64 -32.92 10.07
C ASP A 13 -13.77 -31.63 9.24
N ASN A 14 -12.66 -30.94 8.99
CA ASN A 14 -12.64 -29.72 8.18
C ASN A 14 -12.35 -30.03 6.71
N ILE A 15 -12.97 -29.24 5.83
CA ILE A 15 -12.67 -29.24 4.39
C ILE A 15 -11.30 -28.58 4.19
N ILE A 16 -10.38 -29.30 3.56
CA ILE A 16 -9.04 -28.82 3.24
C ILE A 16 -8.97 -28.43 1.77
N LEU A 17 -8.79 -27.14 1.52
CA LEU A 17 -8.50 -26.60 0.20
C LEU A 17 -6.98 -26.54 -0.01
N ALA A 18 -6.49 -27.26 -1.02
CA ALA A 18 -5.11 -27.17 -1.48
C ALA A 18 -5.02 -26.15 -2.61
N ASP A 19 -4.52 -24.95 -2.27
CA ASP A 19 -4.24 -23.88 -3.22
C ASP A 19 -2.96 -24.18 -4.02
N MET A 20 -3.05 -25.16 -4.93
CA MET A 20 -1.94 -25.62 -5.75
C MET A 20 -1.64 -24.67 -6.92
N LYS A 21 -2.68 -23.95 -7.40
CA LYS A 21 -2.64 -23.17 -8.65
C LYS A 21 -2.06 -23.98 -9.81
N VAL A 22 -2.57 -25.20 -9.97
CA VAL A 22 -2.11 -26.13 -11.02
C VAL A 22 -2.13 -25.42 -12.38
N ALA A 23 -0.96 -25.32 -13.00
CA ALA A 23 -0.75 -24.65 -14.28
C ALA A 23 -0.46 -25.65 -15.41
N ASP A 24 0.13 -26.79 -15.06
CA ASP A 24 0.51 -27.87 -15.95
C ASP A 24 0.32 -29.22 -15.24
N THR A 25 0.35 -30.34 -15.98
CA THR A 25 0.30 -31.70 -15.43
C THR A 25 -0.92 -31.95 -14.53
N GLY A 26 -2.09 -31.45 -14.97
CA GLY A 26 -3.35 -31.44 -14.21
C GLY A 26 -3.65 -32.70 -13.40
N ALA A 27 -3.53 -33.87 -14.04
CA ALA A 27 -3.80 -35.14 -13.39
C ALA A 27 -2.82 -35.47 -12.25
N ILE A 28 -1.53 -35.15 -12.41
CA ILE A 28 -0.47 -35.50 -11.44
C ILE A 28 -0.61 -34.63 -10.19
N GLU A 29 -0.77 -33.31 -10.36
CA GLU A 29 -0.87 -32.40 -9.21
C GLU A 29 -2.15 -32.63 -8.41
N VAL A 30 -3.29 -32.85 -9.11
CA VAL A 30 -4.56 -33.18 -8.45
C VAL A 30 -4.45 -34.52 -7.71
N GLU A 31 -3.83 -35.54 -8.31
CA GLU A 31 -3.57 -36.81 -7.63
C GLU A 31 -2.73 -36.63 -6.36
N MET A 32 -1.65 -35.86 -6.45
CA MET A 32 -0.76 -35.59 -5.32
C MET A 32 -1.47 -34.91 -4.16
N ALA A 33 -2.31 -33.90 -4.45
CA ALA A 33 -3.10 -33.20 -3.44
C ALA A 33 -4.19 -34.10 -2.83
N SER A 34 -4.90 -34.86 -3.67
CA SER A 34 -5.95 -35.79 -3.23
C SER A 34 -5.40 -36.86 -2.30
N LYS A 35 -4.29 -37.51 -2.68
CA LYS A 35 -3.61 -38.53 -1.85
C LYS A 35 -3.03 -37.97 -0.55
N ALA A 36 -2.84 -36.65 -0.47
CA ALA A 36 -2.40 -35.98 0.76
C ALA A 36 -3.57 -35.61 1.70
N GLY A 37 -4.83 -35.78 1.26
CA GLY A 37 -6.01 -35.51 2.07
C GLY A 37 -6.68 -34.16 1.78
N ALA A 38 -6.41 -33.54 0.62
CA ALA A 38 -7.17 -32.37 0.18
C ALA A 38 -8.59 -32.78 -0.23
N ASP A 39 -9.58 -31.96 0.13
CA ASP A 39 -10.99 -32.13 -0.27
C ASP A 39 -11.30 -31.27 -1.51
N ILE A 40 -10.59 -30.14 -1.67
CA ILE A 40 -10.68 -29.23 -2.83
C ILE A 40 -9.26 -28.97 -3.35
N VAL A 41 -9.06 -29.00 -4.67
CA VAL A 41 -7.79 -28.64 -5.32
C VAL A 41 -8.00 -27.44 -6.24
N MET A 42 -7.11 -26.46 -6.16
CA MET A 42 -7.18 -25.25 -6.98
C MET A 42 -6.33 -25.37 -8.26
N VAL A 43 -6.91 -25.01 -9.40
CA VAL A 43 -6.27 -24.93 -10.73
C VAL A 43 -6.29 -23.49 -11.22
N LEU A 44 -5.29 -23.06 -12.00
CA LEU A 44 -5.33 -21.76 -12.66
C LEU A 44 -6.31 -21.79 -13.83
N ALA A 45 -7.26 -20.85 -13.85
CA ALA A 45 -8.13 -20.66 -15.00
C ALA A 45 -7.36 -20.26 -16.26
N GLY A 46 -6.19 -19.63 -16.13
CA GLY A 46 -5.31 -19.29 -17.24
C GLY A 46 -4.55 -20.48 -17.84
N ALA A 47 -4.63 -21.67 -17.25
CA ALA A 47 -3.99 -22.87 -17.80
C ALA A 47 -4.67 -23.34 -19.09
N ASP A 48 -3.94 -24.14 -19.88
CA ASP A 48 -4.47 -24.78 -21.08
C ASP A 48 -5.72 -25.61 -20.78
N ASP A 49 -6.65 -25.61 -21.73
CA ASP A 49 -7.91 -26.34 -21.58
C ASP A 49 -7.70 -27.85 -21.37
N SER A 50 -6.68 -28.44 -22.01
CA SER A 50 -6.30 -29.84 -21.82
C SER A 50 -5.90 -30.11 -20.37
N THR A 51 -5.11 -29.23 -19.75
CA THR A 51 -4.71 -29.32 -18.34
C THR A 51 -5.91 -29.29 -17.41
N ILE A 52 -6.86 -28.38 -17.65
CA ILE A 52 -8.09 -28.30 -16.85
C ILE A 52 -8.94 -29.55 -17.02
N ILE A 53 -9.10 -30.07 -18.24
CA ILE A 53 -9.86 -31.30 -18.51
C ILE A 53 -9.24 -32.50 -17.79
N GLU A 54 -7.92 -32.66 -17.84
CA GLU A 54 -7.23 -33.73 -17.12
C GLU A 54 -7.33 -33.55 -15.60
N SER A 55 -7.31 -32.30 -15.10
CA SER A 55 -7.55 -31.99 -13.69
C SER A 55 -8.96 -32.40 -13.24
N VAL A 56 -9.99 -32.11 -14.05
CA VAL A 56 -11.39 -32.50 -13.78
C VAL A 56 -11.53 -34.02 -13.76
N LYS A 57 -10.90 -34.74 -14.70
CA LYS A 57 -10.90 -36.20 -14.73
C LYS A 57 -10.25 -36.80 -13.48
N ALA A 58 -9.10 -36.26 -13.08
CA ALA A 58 -8.40 -36.70 -11.87
C ALA A 58 -9.20 -36.39 -10.60
N ALA A 59 -9.80 -35.21 -10.50
CA ALA A 59 -10.64 -34.82 -9.37
C ALA A 59 -11.81 -35.80 -9.18
N LYS A 60 -12.52 -36.12 -10.28
CA LYS A 60 -13.59 -37.13 -10.29
C LYS A 60 -13.09 -38.52 -9.87
N LYS A 61 -11.92 -38.94 -10.37
CA LYS A 61 -11.32 -40.24 -10.04
C LYS A 61 -11.00 -40.38 -8.54
N TYR A 62 -10.50 -39.31 -7.92
CA TYR A 62 -10.11 -39.31 -6.51
C TYR A 62 -11.19 -38.83 -5.56
N GLY A 63 -12.36 -38.42 -6.07
CA GLY A 63 -13.49 -37.98 -5.25
C GLY A 63 -13.28 -36.61 -4.59
N VAL A 64 -12.41 -35.77 -5.15
CA VAL A 64 -12.17 -34.40 -4.69
C VAL A 64 -12.85 -33.39 -5.60
N LYS A 65 -13.00 -32.16 -5.11
CA LYS A 65 -13.57 -31.05 -5.88
C LYS A 65 -12.50 -30.18 -6.53
N LEU A 66 -12.81 -29.56 -7.66
CA LEU A 66 -11.90 -28.66 -8.35
C LEU A 66 -12.40 -27.21 -8.27
N MET A 67 -11.50 -26.30 -7.88
CA MET A 67 -11.75 -24.86 -7.89
C MET A 67 -10.85 -24.16 -8.91
N ALA A 68 -11.41 -23.39 -9.84
CA ALA A 68 -10.62 -22.64 -10.81
C ALA A 68 -10.41 -21.19 -10.39
N ASP A 69 -9.16 -20.76 -10.30
CA ASP A 69 -8.75 -19.40 -9.93
C ASP A 69 -8.62 -18.50 -11.16
N LEU A 70 -9.46 -17.45 -11.23
CA LEU A 70 -9.50 -16.46 -12.31
C LEU A 70 -8.41 -15.39 -12.22
N ILE A 71 -7.43 -15.53 -11.33
CA ILE A 71 -6.32 -14.58 -11.23
C ILE A 71 -5.66 -14.34 -12.60
N SER A 72 -5.52 -13.06 -12.94
CA SER A 72 -4.89 -12.59 -14.18
C SER A 72 -5.55 -13.09 -15.48
N VAL A 73 -6.83 -13.47 -15.44
CA VAL A 73 -7.61 -13.77 -16.65
C VAL A 73 -8.17 -12.46 -17.22
N ASP A 74 -7.94 -12.22 -18.51
CA ASP A 74 -8.38 -10.98 -19.19
C ASP A 74 -9.91 -10.83 -19.25
N ASP A 75 -10.62 -11.91 -19.57
CA ASP A 75 -12.09 -11.98 -19.57
C ASP A 75 -12.59 -13.02 -18.56
N PRO A 76 -12.73 -12.63 -17.27
CA PRO A 76 -13.10 -13.56 -16.21
C PRO A 76 -14.50 -14.14 -16.38
N ILE A 77 -15.44 -13.39 -16.99
CA ILE A 77 -16.83 -13.82 -17.14
C ILE A 77 -16.93 -14.94 -18.17
N THR A 78 -16.41 -14.72 -19.37
CA THR A 78 -16.43 -15.72 -20.43
C THR A 78 -15.65 -16.96 -20.01
N ARG A 79 -14.51 -16.77 -19.32
CA ARG A 79 -13.71 -17.89 -18.82
C ARG A 79 -14.45 -18.69 -17.75
N ALA A 80 -15.15 -18.04 -16.81
CA ALA A 80 -15.93 -18.72 -15.79
C ALA A 80 -17.00 -19.64 -16.38
N ARG A 81 -17.79 -19.15 -17.36
CA ARG A 81 -18.80 -19.95 -18.07
C ARG A 81 -18.17 -21.18 -18.75
N LYS A 82 -17.00 -21.01 -19.39
CA LYS A 82 -16.29 -22.11 -20.04
C LYS A 82 -15.79 -23.15 -19.03
N LEU A 83 -15.24 -22.72 -17.89
CA LEU A 83 -14.76 -23.61 -16.83
C LEU A 83 -15.90 -24.44 -16.21
N GLU A 84 -17.07 -23.83 -16.01
CA GLU A 84 -18.26 -24.55 -15.57
C GLU A 84 -18.65 -25.64 -16.57
N GLN A 85 -18.68 -25.33 -17.87
CA GLN A 85 -18.96 -26.32 -18.92
C GLN A 85 -17.93 -27.47 -18.97
N MET A 86 -16.68 -27.21 -18.57
CA MET A 86 -15.63 -28.21 -18.48
C MET A 86 -15.78 -29.12 -17.24
N GLY A 87 -16.66 -28.76 -16.30
CA GLY A 87 -16.98 -29.55 -15.11
C GLY A 87 -16.16 -29.19 -13.87
N VAL A 88 -15.68 -27.95 -13.77
CA VAL A 88 -15.13 -27.39 -12.53
C VAL A 88 -16.24 -27.23 -11.49
N ASP A 89 -15.96 -27.48 -10.20
CA ASP A 89 -16.97 -27.42 -9.14
C ASP A 89 -17.13 -26.02 -8.50
N TYR A 90 -16.07 -25.20 -8.52
CA TYR A 90 -16.06 -23.85 -7.93
C TYR A 90 -15.29 -22.86 -8.79
N ILE A 91 -15.72 -21.60 -8.80
CA ILE A 91 -14.96 -20.48 -9.39
C ILE A 91 -14.39 -19.62 -8.27
N ASN A 92 -13.11 -19.27 -8.34
CA ASN A 92 -12.49 -18.30 -7.44
C ASN A 92 -12.18 -17.01 -8.19
N VAL A 93 -12.84 -15.92 -7.82
CA VAL A 93 -12.51 -14.57 -8.28
C VAL A 93 -11.42 -14.03 -7.36
N HIS A 94 -10.20 -13.99 -7.87
CA HIS A 94 -9.03 -13.59 -7.12
C HIS A 94 -8.47 -12.29 -7.66
N SER A 95 -8.54 -11.25 -6.84
CA SER A 95 -7.88 -10.00 -7.17
C SER A 95 -6.43 -10.04 -6.75
N GLY A 96 -5.55 -10.17 -7.74
CA GLY A 96 -4.12 -10.00 -7.54
C GLY A 96 -3.81 -8.66 -6.89
N ILE A 97 -2.78 -8.62 -6.04
CA ILE A 97 -2.30 -7.41 -5.38
C ILE A 97 -2.01 -6.30 -6.42
N ASP A 98 -1.52 -6.69 -7.59
CA ASP A 98 -1.19 -5.80 -8.70
C ASP A 98 -2.43 -5.34 -9.50
N GLN A 99 -3.49 -6.16 -9.61
CA GLN A 99 -4.72 -5.78 -10.33
C GLN A 99 -5.60 -4.79 -9.54
N GLN A 100 -5.44 -4.70 -8.21
CA GLN A 100 -6.04 -3.62 -7.42
C GLN A 100 -5.55 -2.23 -7.86
N MET A 101 -4.45 -2.14 -8.63
CA MET A 101 -3.89 -0.90 -9.18
C MET A 101 -4.62 -0.39 -10.43
N VAL A 102 -5.48 -1.19 -11.08
CA VAL A 102 -6.12 -0.86 -12.38
C VAL A 102 -7.55 -0.29 -12.21
N GLY A 103 -8.01 -0.06 -10.99
CA GLY A 103 -9.19 0.77 -10.71
C GLY A 103 -10.57 0.11 -10.88
N ARG A 104 -10.66 -1.19 -11.21
CA ARG A 104 -11.91 -1.96 -11.03
C ARG A 104 -11.97 -2.56 -9.64
N ASP A 105 -13.12 -2.46 -8.97
CA ASP A 105 -13.29 -3.09 -7.66
C ASP A 105 -13.39 -4.63 -7.86
N PRO A 106 -12.52 -5.42 -7.21
CA PRO A 106 -12.61 -6.88 -7.12
C PRO A 106 -14.02 -7.45 -6.96
N LEU A 107 -14.85 -6.76 -6.18
CA LEU A 107 -16.17 -7.20 -5.79
C LEU A 107 -17.21 -7.02 -6.92
N ASP A 108 -16.95 -6.11 -7.86
CA ASP A 108 -17.79 -5.95 -9.05
C ASP A 108 -17.69 -7.22 -9.93
N ILE A 109 -16.47 -7.73 -10.09
CA ILE A 109 -16.21 -8.98 -10.84
C ILE A 109 -16.89 -10.17 -10.14
N VAL A 110 -16.87 -10.23 -8.80
CA VAL A 110 -17.60 -11.27 -8.05
C VAL A 110 -19.09 -11.25 -8.40
N SER A 111 -19.73 -10.08 -8.31
CA SER A 111 -21.17 -9.93 -8.62
C SER A 111 -21.49 -10.28 -10.08
N GLU A 112 -20.60 -9.94 -11.02
CA GLU A 112 -20.78 -10.30 -12.44
C GLU A 112 -20.65 -11.80 -12.66
N VAL A 113 -19.61 -12.44 -12.12
CA VAL A 113 -19.40 -13.89 -12.27
C VAL A 113 -20.52 -14.69 -11.61
N VAL A 114 -21.00 -14.29 -10.43
CA VAL A 114 -22.12 -14.94 -9.73
C VAL A 114 -23.40 -14.97 -10.57
N LYS A 115 -23.65 -13.94 -11.40
CA LYS A 115 -24.82 -13.91 -12.29
C LYS A 115 -24.70 -14.84 -13.49
N GLU A 116 -23.49 -15.33 -13.76
CA GLU A 116 -23.12 -15.95 -15.03
C GLU A 116 -22.79 -17.43 -14.94
N VAL A 117 -22.57 -17.94 -13.73
CA VAL A 117 -22.37 -19.37 -13.46
C VAL A 117 -23.36 -19.87 -12.41
N SER A 118 -23.69 -21.16 -12.47
CA SER A 118 -24.56 -21.82 -11.49
C SER A 118 -23.80 -22.47 -10.33
N ILE A 119 -22.49 -22.71 -10.52
CA ILE A 119 -21.60 -23.24 -9.48
C ILE A 119 -21.18 -22.18 -8.45
N PRO A 120 -20.85 -22.56 -7.20
CA PRO A 120 -20.53 -21.59 -6.16
C PRO A 120 -19.26 -20.79 -6.47
N VAL A 121 -19.33 -19.49 -6.18
CA VAL A 121 -18.23 -18.54 -6.40
C VAL A 121 -17.53 -18.21 -5.08
N ALA A 122 -16.21 -18.24 -5.10
CA ALA A 122 -15.33 -17.80 -4.04
C ALA A 122 -14.75 -16.42 -4.35
N ALA A 123 -14.53 -15.61 -3.31
CA ALA A 123 -13.80 -14.35 -3.41
C ALA A 123 -12.47 -14.45 -2.64
N ALA A 124 -11.38 -14.01 -3.28
CA ALA A 124 -10.04 -13.99 -2.72
C ALA A 124 -9.29 -12.71 -3.08
N GLY A 125 -8.23 -12.41 -2.32
CA GLY A 125 -7.33 -11.29 -2.59
C GLY A 125 -7.43 -10.15 -1.58
N GLY A 126 -6.61 -10.20 -0.53
CA GLY A 126 -6.47 -9.09 0.43
C GLY A 126 -7.70 -8.75 1.27
N LEU A 127 -8.71 -9.63 1.33
CA LEU A 127 -9.97 -9.38 2.04
C LEU A 127 -9.76 -9.21 3.55
N ASP A 128 -10.24 -8.08 4.10
CA ASP A 128 -10.46 -7.88 5.52
C ASP A 128 -11.92 -8.23 5.90
N ALA A 129 -12.30 -8.05 7.17
CA ALA A 129 -13.66 -8.38 7.62
C ALA A 129 -14.76 -7.64 6.81
N ALA A 130 -14.54 -6.36 6.48
CA ALA A 130 -15.49 -5.58 5.68
C ALA A 130 -15.53 -6.05 4.21
N GLY A 131 -14.38 -6.41 3.63
CA GLY A 131 -14.28 -7.03 2.32
C GLY A 131 -15.02 -8.37 2.26
N CYS A 132 -14.88 -9.21 3.29
CA CYS A 132 -15.61 -10.47 3.40
C CYS A 132 -17.13 -10.27 3.43
N ALA A 133 -17.63 -9.35 4.26
CA ALA A 133 -19.06 -9.03 4.32
C ALA A 133 -19.58 -8.59 2.94
N ARG A 134 -18.86 -7.70 2.25
CA ARG A 134 -19.25 -7.24 0.91
C ARG A 134 -19.20 -8.36 -0.14
N ALA A 135 -18.22 -9.26 -0.08
CA ALA A 135 -18.14 -10.40 -0.98
C ALA A 135 -19.37 -11.33 -0.82
N VAL A 136 -19.77 -11.61 0.42
CA VAL A 136 -20.97 -12.40 0.70
C VAL A 136 -22.23 -11.70 0.18
N LEU A 137 -22.34 -10.38 0.38
CA LEU A 137 -23.47 -9.59 -0.15
C LEU A 137 -23.49 -9.52 -1.69
N ALA A 138 -22.32 -9.61 -2.33
CA ALA A 138 -22.19 -9.74 -3.78
C ALA A 138 -22.53 -11.14 -4.29
N GLY A 139 -22.81 -12.10 -3.40
CA GLY A 139 -23.23 -13.45 -3.73
C GLY A 139 -22.12 -14.51 -3.69
N ALA A 140 -20.93 -14.18 -3.17
CA ALA A 140 -19.90 -15.20 -2.93
C ALA A 140 -20.33 -16.18 -1.84
N SER A 141 -20.26 -17.48 -2.14
CA SER A 141 -20.54 -18.55 -1.19
C SER A 141 -19.32 -18.90 -0.32
N ILE A 142 -18.13 -18.51 -0.77
CA ILE A 142 -16.85 -18.81 -0.10
C ILE A 142 -16.02 -17.52 -0.06
N VAL A 143 -15.36 -17.26 1.07
CA VAL A 143 -14.35 -16.20 1.17
C VAL A 143 -13.01 -16.80 1.60
N ILE A 144 -11.94 -16.42 0.91
CA ILE A 144 -10.58 -16.92 1.17
C ILE A 144 -9.76 -15.79 1.78
N VAL A 145 -9.34 -15.96 3.04
CA VAL A 145 -8.62 -14.95 3.82
C VAL A 145 -7.29 -15.48 4.30
N GLY A 146 -6.21 -14.83 3.88
CA GLY A 146 -4.84 -15.16 4.29
C GLY A 146 -4.23 -14.09 5.19
N GLY A 147 -3.52 -13.14 4.57
CA GLY A 147 -2.68 -12.14 5.25
C GLY A 147 -3.32 -11.39 6.41
N ASN A 148 -4.59 -11.00 6.30
CA ASN A 148 -5.32 -10.26 7.34
C ASN A 148 -5.57 -11.07 8.62
N ILE A 149 -5.47 -12.40 8.55
CA ILE A 149 -5.50 -13.28 9.72
C ILE A 149 -4.07 -13.62 10.12
N ILE A 150 -3.28 -14.21 9.22
CA ILE A 150 -1.99 -14.84 9.57
C ILE A 150 -0.88 -13.84 9.98
N ARG A 151 -1.00 -12.56 9.59
CA ARG A 151 -0.04 -11.51 9.97
C ARG A 151 -0.48 -10.73 11.22
N SER A 152 -1.64 -11.06 11.80
CA SER A 152 -2.14 -10.44 13.02
C SER A 152 -1.34 -10.91 14.23
N ALA A 153 -1.13 -10.02 15.20
CA ALA A 153 -0.59 -10.39 16.50
C ALA A 153 -1.55 -11.31 17.28
N ASP A 154 -2.86 -11.20 17.02
CA ASP A 154 -3.90 -12.08 17.55
C ASP A 154 -4.71 -12.67 16.39
N VAL A 155 -4.30 -13.88 15.97
CA VAL A 155 -4.92 -14.61 14.86
C VAL A 155 -6.34 -15.07 15.19
N HIS A 156 -6.63 -15.39 16.46
CA HIS A 156 -7.94 -15.89 16.88
C HIS A 156 -8.99 -14.77 16.82
N THR A 157 -8.68 -13.60 17.36
CA THR A 157 -9.59 -12.44 17.28
C THR A 157 -9.78 -11.97 15.84
N SER A 158 -8.72 -11.96 15.02
CA SER A 158 -8.86 -11.63 13.60
C SER A 158 -9.74 -12.62 12.83
N ALA A 159 -9.55 -13.92 13.04
CA ALA A 159 -10.38 -14.95 12.42
C ALA A 159 -11.84 -14.85 12.86
N ARG A 160 -12.10 -14.58 14.15
CA ARG A 160 -13.46 -14.38 14.69
C ARG A 160 -14.15 -13.19 14.03
N LYS A 161 -13.48 -12.04 13.93
CA LYS A 161 -14.04 -10.85 13.24
C LYS A 161 -14.42 -11.14 11.80
N VAL A 162 -13.60 -11.90 11.08
CA VAL A 162 -13.91 -12.33 9.71
C VAL A 162 -15.13 -13.25 9.69
N ARG A 163 -15.21 -14.23 10.60
CA ARG A 163 -16.36 -15.15 10.71
C ARG A 163 -17.66 -14.39 11.00
N ASP A 164 -17.65 -13.50 11.99
CA ASP A 164 -18.81 -12.69 12.36
C ASP A 164 -19.31 -11.85 11.17
N ALA A 165 -18.38 -11.28 10.39
CA ALA A 165 -18.71 -10.50 9.20
C ALA A 165 -19.30 -11.33 8.05
N VAL A 166 -18.96 -12.62 7.98
CA VAL A 166 -19.53 -13.58 7.01
C VAL A 166 -20.90 -14.08 7.48
N ASP A 167 -21.08 -14.33 8.77
CA ASP A 167 -22.34 -14.79 9.38
C ASP A 167 -23.43 -13.72 9.37
N SER A 168 -23.04 -12.47 9.59
CA SER A 168 -23.97 -11.33 9.70
C SER A 168 -23.44 -10.16 8.86
N PRO A 169 -23.52 -10.27 7.52
CA PRO A 169 -22.96 -9.26 6.63
C PRO A 169 -23.77 -7.97 6.72
N SER A 170 -23.22 -6.97 7.39
CA SER A 170 -23.78 -5.61 7.42
C SER A 170 -22.97 -4.68 6.53
N VAL A 171 -23.64 -3.93 5.66
CA VAL A 171 -23.02 -2.84 4.91
C VAL A 171 -22.78 -1.68 5.87
N ILE A 172 -21.59 -1.61 6.47
CA ILE A 172 -21.09 -0.31 6.90
C ILE A 172 -20.74 0.41 5.59
N GLN A 173 -21.58 1.36 5.17
CA GLN A 173 -21.27 2.27 4.06
C GLN A 173 -20.07 3.12 4.49
N VAL A 174 -18.87 2.56 4.32
CA VAL A 174 -17.65 3.36 4.34
C VAL A 174 -17.50 3.84 2.91
N SER A 175 -17.80 5.12 2.66
CA SER A 175 -17.38 5.79 1.43
C SER A 175 -15.89 5.49 1.26
N LYS A 176 -15.53 4.74 0.21
CA LYS A 176 -14.13 4.37 -0.05
C LYS A 176 -13.33 5.70 -0.07
N PRO A 177 -12.36 5.89 0.84
CA PRO A 177 -11.53 7.09 0.81
C PRO A 177 -10.96 7.24 -0.60
N SER A 178 -10.81 8.47 -1.08
CA SER A 178 -10.07 8.69 -2.32
C SER A 178 -8.69 8.04 -2.19
N GLN A 179 -8.13 7.55 -3.30
CA GLN A 179 -6.79 6.95 -3.29
C GLN A 179 -5.76 7.90 -2.65
N ASP A 180 -5.88 9.21 -2.90
CA ASP A 180 -5.06 10.24 -2.24
C ASP A 180 -5.22 10.26 -0.71
N SER A 181 -6.46 10.18 -0.20
CA SER A 181 -6.72 10.13 1.24
C SER A 181 -6.12 8.87 1.88
N GLU A 182 -6.19 7.73 1.19
CA GLU A 182 -5.58 6.49 1.67
C GLU A 182 -4.05 6.57 1.68
N ILE A 183 -3.43 7.10 0.61
CA ILE A 183 -1.98 7.34 0.55
C ILE A 183 -1.54 8.24 1.71
N ARG A 184 -2.20 9.39 1.88
CA ARG A 184 -1.91 10.33 2.96
C ARG A 184 -2.00 9.67 4.33
N LYS A 185 -3.06 8.89 4.57
CA LYS A 185 -3.24 8.14 5.83
C LYS A 185 -2.08 7.17 6.07
N LEU A 186 -1.70 6.37 5.08
CA LEU A 186 -0.60 5.42 5.20
C LEU A 186 0.73 6.13 5.50
N LEU A 187 1.02 7.21 4.78
CA LEU A 187 2.24 8.01 4.94
C LEU A 187 2.30 8.72 6.31
N LEU A 188 1.15 9.13 6.86
CA LEU A 188 1.07 9.69 8.22
C LEU A 188 1.44 8.67 9.31
N GLU A 189 1.27 7.37 9.05
CA GLU A 189 1.57 6.32 10.03
C GLU A 189 3.01 5.77 10.00
N VAL A 190 3.84 6.15 9.01
CA VAL A 190 5.20 5.60 8.81
C VAL A 190 6.27 6.70 8.86
N SER A 191 7.49 6.40 9.29
CA SER A 191 8.58 7.40 9.32
C SER A 191 9.19 7.64 7.93
N THR A 192 9.90 8.76 7.76
CA THR A 192 10.73 9.01 6.57
C THR A 192 11.80 7.94 6.37
N ALA A 193 12.32 7.35 7.45
CA ALA A 193 13.24 6.21 7.39
C ALA A 193 12.57 4.97 6.78
N ASN A 194 11.34 4.63 7.21
CA ASN A 194 10.59 3.50 6.63
C ASN A 194 10.31 3.71 5.14
N ILE A 195 10.00 4.94 4.74
CA ILE A 195 9.78 5.30 3.33
C ILE A 195 11.09 5.15 2.54
N SER A 196 12.20 5.65 3.09
CA SER A 196 13.53 5.51 2.47
C SER A 196 13.88 4.05 2.22
N ASP A 197 13.70 3.19 3.21
CA ASP A 197 13.97 1.75 3.07
C ASP A 197 13.04 1.08 2.06
N ALA A 198 11.75 1.44 2.04
CA ALA A 198 10.80 0.97 1.04
C ALA A 198 11.16 1.41 -0.40
N MET A 199 11.87 2.53 -0.54
CA MET A 199 12.37 3.05 -1.82
C MET A 199 13.83 2.66 -2.11
N HIS A 200 14.41 1.71 -1.37
CA HIS A 200 15.81 1.30 -1.49
C HIS A 200 16.81 2.46 -1.30
N ARG A 201 16.58 3.28 -0.27
CA ARG A 201 17.40 4.43 0.14
C ARG A 201 17.44 5.57 -0.88
N LYS A 202 16.31 5.79 -1.56
CA LYS A 202 16.10 6.89 -2.53
C LYS A 202 15.08 7.91 -2.01
N GLY A 203 14.97 9.05 -2.69
CA GLY A 203 13.98 10.10 -2.42
C GLY A 203 14.33 11.03 -1.25
N VAL A 204 15.38 10.73 -0.47
CA VAL A 204 15.79 11.56 0.68
C VAL A 204 16.43 12.87 0.21
N MET A 205 15.89 14.00 0.68
CA MET A 205 16.46 15.32 0.44
C MET A 205 17.70 15.56 1.32
N LYS A 206 18.77 16.05 0.70
CA LYS A 206 20.04 16.41 1.36
C LYS A 206 19.97 17.83 1.94
N ASP A 207 20.64 18.03 3.07
CA ASP A 207 20.77 19.30 3.81
C ASP A 207 19.48 19.96 4.29
N ILE A 208 18.31 19.44 3.93
CA ILE A 208 17.02 19.89 4.43
C ILE A 208 16.81 19.35 5.85
N ARG A 209 16.52 20.25 6.80
CA ARG A 209 16.31 19.92 8.22
C ARG A 209 15.03 20.56 8.75
N PRO A 210 14.36 19.92 9.74
CA PRO A 210 13.20 20.50 10.39
C PRO A 210 13.61 21.75 11.18
N MET A 211 12.87 22.84 11.00
CA MET A 211 13.03 24.06 11.81
C MET A 211 12.31 23.93 13.16
N LEU A 212 11.34 23.00 13.25
CA LEU A 212 10.64 22.65 14.48
C LEU A 212 10.69 21.15 14.71
N LYS A 213 10.95 20.73 15.94
CA LYS A 213 10.96 19.31 16.33
C LYS A 213 9.55 18.79 16.58
N GLY A 214 9.37 17.47 16.43
CA GLY A 214 8.13 16.75 16.74
C GLY A 214 7.00 17.07 15.76
N LYS A 215 7.31 17.66 14.60
CA LYS A 215 6.35 18.01 13.57
C LYS A 215 6.49 17.07 12.39
N LYS A 216 5.35 16.63 11.87
CA LYS A 216 5.26 15.77 10.70
C LYS A 216 4.37 16.42 9.66
N MET A 217 4.78 16.33 8.41
CA MET A 217 3.96 16.76 7.27
C MET A 217 3.88 15.65 6.21
N VAL A 218 2.73 15.59 5.56
CA VAL A 218 2.46 14.73 4.41
C VAL A 218 1.55 15.52 3.47
N GLY A 219 1.96 15.69 2.22
CA GLY A 219 1.11 16.32 1.22
C GLY A 219 1.68 16.29 -0.19
N THR A 220 0.88 16.72 -1.14
CA THR A 220 1.25 16.83 -2.56
C THR A 220 2.05 18.10 -2.82
N ALA A 221 3.08 18.00 -3.65
CA ALA A 221 4.03 19.08 -3.89
C ALA A 221 3.44 20.16 -4.80
N ILE A 222 3.48 21.41 -4.33
CA ILE A 222 3.48 22.60 -5.18
C ILE A 222 4.92 23.06 -5.27
N THR A 223 5.52 22.89 -6.44
CA THR A 223 6.92 23.22 -6.68
C THR A 223 7.06 24.69 -7.03
N VAL A 224 8.11 25.31 -6.50
CA VAL A 224 8.46 26.70 -6.75
C VAL A 224 9.96 26.77 -7.02
N GLN A 225 10.33 27.25 -8.19
CA GLN A 225 11.70 27.63 -8.48
C GLN A 225 11.79 29.15 -8.44
N THR A 226 12.62 29.69 -7.55
CA THR A 226 12.85 31.12 -7.47
C THR A 226 14.33 31.46 -7.54
N PHE A 227 14.63 32.75 -7.73
CA PHE A 227 15.99 33.27 -7.66
C PHE A 227 16.31 33.63 -6.22
N GLY A 228 17.59 33.56 -5.84
CA GLY A 228 17.98 33.66 -4.44
C GLY A 228 17.53 34.95 -3.75
N GLY A 229 16.55 34.80 -2.87
CA GLY A 229 15.91 35.84 -2.08
C GLY A 229 14.62 36.42 -2.66
N ASP A 230 14.21 36.02 -3.85
CA ASP A 230 12.92 36.46 -4.39
C ASP A 230 11.77 35.69 -3.73
N TRP A 231 10.94 36.41 -2.99
CA TRP A 231 9.82 35.83 -2.24
C TRP A 231 8.48 35.94 -2.97
N ALA A 232 8.43 36.58 -4.15
CA ALA A 232 7.17 36.78 -4.88
C ALA A 232 6.52 35.44 -5.30
N LYS A 233 7.27 34.55 -5.96
CA LYS A 233 6.76 33.23 -6.39
C LYS A 233 6.43 32.29 -5.23
N PRO A 234 7.25 32.20 -4.17
CA PRO A 234 6.87 31.46 -2.97
C PRO A 234 5.54 31.91 -2.35
N VAL A 235 5.31 33.22 -2.23
CA VAL A 235 4.04 33.73 -1.66
C VAL A 235 2.87 33.51 -2.63
N GLU A 236 3.05 33.73 -3.93
CA GLU A 236 2.04 33.45 -4.97
C GLU A 236 1.60 31.97 -4.97
N ALA A 237 2.52 31.04 -4.66
CA ALA A 237 2.21 29.62 -4.59
C ALA A 237 1.19 29.28 -3.47
N ILE A 238 1.10 30.11 -2.42
CA ILE A 238 0.11 29.94 -1.33
C ILE A 238 -1.32 30.14 -1.87
N ASP A 239 -1.50 31.06 -2.82
CA ASP A 239 -2.82 31.30 -3.40
C ASP A 239 -3.34 30.11 -4.22
N MET A 240 -2.40 29.39 -4.85
CA MET A 240 -2.65 28.18 -5.63
C MET A 240 -2.83 26.92 -4.78
N ALA A 241 -2.40 26.97 -3.51
CA ALA A 241 -2.42 25.81 -2.63
C ALA A 241 -3.82 25.41 -2.20
N LYS A 242 -4.03 24.09 -2.13
CA LYS A 242 -5.22 23.47 -1.56
C LYS A 242 -4.90 22.93 -0.16
N ASP A 243 -5.97 22.63 0.57
CA ASP A 243 -5.88 21.99 1.87
C ASP A 243 -5.05 20.70 1.78
N GLY A 244 -4.04 20.59 2.63
CA GLY A 244 -3.12 19.48 2.70
C GLY A 244 -1.95 19.52 1.70
N ASP A 245 -1.78 20.52 0.85
CA ASP A 245 -0.61 20.63 -0.03
C ASP A 245 0.68 20.96 0.74
N VAL A 246 1.83 20.64 0.16
CA VAL A 246 3.16 21.03 0.67
C VAL A 246 3.86 21.89 -0.37
N ILE A 247 4.32 23.07 0.04
CA ILE A 247 5.04 23.98 -0.84
C ILE A 247 6.53 23.61 -0.81
N VAL A 248 7.14 23.35 -1.97
CA VAL A 248 8.54 22.95 -2.12
C VAL A 248 9.28 24.01 -2.93
N ILE A 249 10.22 24.70 -2.30
CA ILE A 249 10.89 25.88 -2.85
C ILE A 249 12.37 25.57 -3.08
N TYR A 250 12.83 25.80 -4.30
CA TYR A 250 14.25 25.96 -4.59
C TYR A 250 14.59 27.46 -4.63
N ASN A 251 15.42 27.91 -3.69
CA ASN A 251 15.87 29.31 -3.61
C ASN A 251 17.23 29.52 -4.28
N GLY A 252 18.06 28.48 -4.39
CA GLY A 252 19.43 28.58 -4.92
C GLY A 252 20.43 29.38 -4.05
N ARG A 253 19.98 29.95 -2.93
CA ARG A 253 20.81 30.68 -1.95
C ARG A 253 20.47 30.28 -0.51
N ARG A 254 21.48 30.28 0.37
CA ARG A 254 21.37 29.93 1.81
C ARG A 254 21.64 31.12 2.75
N ASP A 255 21.94 32.29 2.20
CA ASP A 255 22.30 33.51 2.94
C ASP A 255 21.19 34.58 2.92
N VAL A 256 20.13 34.37 2.12
CA VAL A 256 18.94 35.23 2.06
C VAL A 256 17.67 34.37 1.99
N ALA A 257 16.70 34.70 2.84
CA ALA A 257 15.45 33.97 2.96
C ALA A 257 14.36 34.51 2.01
N PRO A 258 13.68 33.63 1.23
CA PRO A 258 12.47 33.97 0.50
C PRO A 258 11.19 33.67 1.31
N TRP A 259 11.33 33.27 2.58
CA TRP A 259 10.21 32.81 3.43
C TRP A 259 10.36 33.27 4.87
N GLY A 260 9.24 33.54 5.55
CA GLY A 260 9.20 33.99 6.94
C GLY A 260 7.84 33.83 7.61
N GLY A 261 7.61 34.57 8.70
CA GLY A 261 6.45 34.41 9.59
C GLY A 261 5.11 34.71 8.90
N LEU A 262 5.02 35.80 8.13
CA LEU A 262 3.78 36.17 7.43
C LEU A 262 3.35 35.16 6.36
N ALA A 263 4.31 34.63 5.59
CA ALA A 263 4.03 33.58 4.60
C ALA A 263 3.55 32.29 5.28
N THR A 264 4.15 31.97 6.43
CA THR A 264 3.75 30.83 7.27
C THR A 264 2.32 30.99 7.81
N LEU A 265 1.94 32.18 8.25
CA LEU A 265 0.57 32.48 8.68
C LEU A 265 -0.43 32.33 7.52
N SER A 266 -0.08 32.81 6.33
CA SER A 266 -0.92 32.64 5.13
C SER A 266 -1.12 31.16 4.77
N CYS A 267 -0.09 30.33 4.91
CA CYS A 267 -0.19 28.88 4.73
C CYS A 267 -1.21 28.23 5.68
N LEU A 268 -1.22 28.64 6.96
CA LEU A 268 -2.20 28.14 7.93
C LEU A 268 -3.64 28.48 7.51
N ASN A 269 -3.88 29.71 7.03
CA ASN A 269 -5.20 30.12 6.55
C ASN A 269 -5.69 29.30 5.35
N LYS A 270 -4.77 28.79 4.53
CA LYS A 270 -5.06 27.95 3.34
C LYS A 270 -5.12 26.45 3.63
N GLY A 271 -4.70 26.02 4.82
CA GLY A 271 -4.63 24.59 5.15
C GLY A 271 -3.41 23.87 4.56
N VAL A 272 -2.34 24.59 4.22
CA VAL A 272 -1.08 23.99 3.74
C VAL A 272 -0.49 23.09 4.84
N ALA A 273 -0.10 21.87 4.49
CA ALA A 273 0.42 20.88 5.43
C ALA A 273 1.87 21.13 5.87
N GLY A 274 2.64 21.88 5.09
CA GLY A 274 4.01 22.27 5.44
C GLY A 274 4.78 22.90 4.28
N VAL A 275 6.02 23.28 4.56
CA VAL A 275 6.91 23.96 3.60
C VAL A 275 8.30 23.35 3.62
N VAL A 276 8.88 23.14 2.44
CA VAL A 276 10.27 22.71 2.23
C VAL A 276 11.01 23.79 1.45
N ILE A 277 12.20 24.18 1.92
CA ILE A 277 12.99 25.26 1.33
C ILE A 277 14.43 24.79 1.15
N ASP A 278 14.84 24.52 -0.08
CA ASP A 278 16.26 24.43 -0.40
C ASP A 278 16.86 25.83 -0.47
N GLY A 279 17.16 26.34 0.72
CA GLY A 279 17.57 27.71 0.96
C GLY A 279 17.43 28.13 2.41
N ALA A 280 17.29 29.43 2.63
CA ALA A 280 17.17 30.00 3.97
C ALA A 280 15.72 30.32 4.34
N VAL A 281 15.42 30.32 5.63
CA VAL A 281 14.16 30.83 6.19
C VAL A 281 14.47 31.86 7.28
N ARG A 282 13.54 32.76 7.57
CA ARG A 282 13.64 33.70 8.69
C ARG A 282 12.42 33.62 9.62
N ASP A 283 12.43 34.41 10.69
CA ASP A 283 11.34 34.52 11.66
C ASP A 283 11.01 33.16 12.35
N ILE A 284 12.06 32.43 12.75
CA ILE A 284 11.94 31.10 13.36
C ILE A 284 11.13 31.12 14.65
N ASP A 285 11.23 32.21 15.42
CA ASP A 285 10.45 32.47 16.62
C ASP A 285 8.95 32.53 16.32
N ASP A 286 8.53 33.32 15.34
CA ASP A 286 7.14 33.40 14.90
C ASP A 286 6.65 32.03 14.37
N ILE A 287 7.43 31.41 13.49
CA ILE A 287 7.11 30.09 12.92
C ILE A 287 6.93 29.04 14.02
N SER A 288 7.76 29.09 15.07
CA SER A 288 7.69 28.18 16.21
C SER A 288 6.35 28.25 16.95
N THR A 289 5.77 29.45 17.07
CA THR A 289 4.45 29.64 17.69
C THR A 289 3.31 29.10 16.82
N MET A 290 3.45 29.19 15.49
CA MET A 290 2.43 28.83 14.50
C MET A 290 2.30 27.32 14.28
N SER A 291 3.27 26.51 14.72
CA SER A 291 3.25 25.04 14.62
C SER A 291 3.18 24.44 13.21
N LEU A 292 3.30 25.24 12.14
CA LEU A 292 3.40 24.73 10.76
C LEU A 292 4.76 24.03 10.57
N PRO A 293 4.82 22.80 10.04
CA PRO A 293 6.07 22.13 9.73
C PRO A 293 6.83 22.90 8.62
N VAL A 294 8.00 23.45 8.96
CA VAL A 294 8.89 24.11 8.01
C VAL A 294 10.24 23.41 8.01
N PHE A 295 10.73 23.10 6.82
CA PHE A 295 12.00 22.43 6.58
C PHE A 295 12.87 23.30 5.70
N ALA A 296 14.12 23.53 6.09
CA ALA A 296 15.02 24.40 5.34
C ALA A 296 16.48 23.94 5.40
N SER A 297 17.30 24.42 4.47
CA SER A 297 18.76 24.21 4.46
C SER A 297 19.51 25.13 5.45
N SER A 298 18.90 26.26 5.84
CA SER A 298 19.52 27.28 6.69
C SER A 298 18.48 28.25 7.27
N TYR A 299 18.85 29.04 8.28
CA TYR A 299 18.04 30.15 8.79
C TYR A 299 18.88 31.41 8.93
N VAL A 300 18.34 32.56 8.53
CA VAL A 300 19.05 33.85 8.48
C VAL A 300 18.10 35.01 8.76
N PRO A 301 18.58 36.16 9.27
CA PRO A 301 17.73 37.35 9.43
C PRO A 301 17.47 38.10 8.11
N ASN A 302 18.36 37.95 7.12
CA ASN A 302 18.26 38.66 5.84
C ASN A 302 17.09 38.14 5.00
N ALA A 303 16.12 39.02 4.71
CA ALA A 303 15.14 38.77 3.65
C ALA A 303 15.64 39.28 2.31
N GLY A 304 15.10 38.72 1.22
CA GLY A 304 15.29 39.29 -0.10
C GLY A 304 14.13 40.19 -0.53
N GLU A 305 13.95 40.34 -1.84
CA GLU A 305 13.09 41.35 -2.46
C GLU A 305 12.08 40.68 -3.42
N PRO A 306 10.84 41.16 -3.52
CA PRO A 306 9.85 40.58 -4.41
C PRO A 306 10.11 41.04 -5.85
N LYS A 307 10.81 40.23 -6.65
CA LYS A 307 11.12 40.57 -8.05
C LYS A 307 10.19 39.89 -9.04
N GLY A 308 9.49 38.84 -8.61
CA GLY A 308 8.51 38.12 -9.45
C GLY A 308 9.15 37.12 -10.40
N PHE A 309 10.44 36.83 -10.26
CA PHE A 309 11.16 35.89 -11.12
C PHE A 309 11.04 34.46 -10.60
N GLY A 310 10.96 33.53 -11.54
CA GLY A 310 10.87 32.09 -11.26
C GLY A 310 9.59 31.47 -11.81
N GLU A 311 9.33 30.24 -11.38
CA GLU A 311 8.27 29.39 -11.90
C GLU A 311 7.57 28.66 -10.75
N ILE A 312 6.27 28.39 -10.94
CA ILE A 312 5.46 27.59 -10.03
C ILE A 312 4.91 26.40 -10.83
N ASN A 313 4.82 25.23 -10.21
CA ASN A 313 4.37 23.99 -10.82
C ASN A 313 5.22 23.52 -12.02
N THR A 314 6.53 23.72 -11.94
CA THR A 314 7.51 23.11 -12.86
C THR A 314 8.36 22.06 -12.15
N GLU A 315 9.04 21.19 -12.91
CA GLU A 315 9.96 20.23 -12.31
C GLU A 315 11.19 20.96 -11.76
N ILE A 316 11.50 20.76 -10.47
CA ILE A 316 12.62 21.43 -9.80
C ILE A 316 13.59 20.42 -9.19
N THR A 317 14.81 20.87 -8.89
CA THR A 317 15.76 20.11 -8.05
C THR A 317 15.83 20.75 -6.67
N CYS A 318 15.37 20.04 -5.64
CA CYS A 318 15.32 20.51 -4.25
C CYS A 318 15.99 19.47 -3.34
N GLY A 319 16.99 19.87 -2.56
CA GLY A 319 17.70 18.95 -1.67
C GLY A 319 18.38 17.80 -2.43
N SER A 320 18.92 18.06 -3.63
CA SER A 320 19.47 17.03 -4.53
C SER A 320 18.46 15.96 -5.00
N GLN A 321 17.16 16.22 -4.92
CA GLN A 321 16.11 15.36 -5.48
C GLN A 321 15.31 16.11 -6.53
N THR A 322 14.91 15.42 -7.60
CA THR A 322 13.92 15.93 -8.55
C THR A 322 12.54 15.88 -7.92
N VAL A 323 11.81 16.99 -7.98
CA VAL A 323 10.44 17.10 -7.47
C VAL A 323 9.54 17.59 -8.58
N LYS A 324 8.47 16.84 -8.86
CA LYS A 324 7.43 17.23 -9.82
C LYS A 324 6.19 17.72 -9.08
N PRO A 325 5.39 18.60 -9.71
CA PRO A 325 4.09 18.97 -9.16
C PRO A 325 3.20 17.73 -8.92
N GLY A 326 2.66 17.64 -7.70
CA GLY A 326 1.83 16.53 -7.25
C GLY A 326 2.58 15.32 -6.68
N ASP A 327 3.92 15.30 -6.67
CA ASP A 327 4.66 14.29 -5.92
C ASP A 327 4.36 14.38 -4.42
N TYR A 328 4.39 13.26 -3.69
CA TYR A 328 4.15 13.29 -2.26
C TYR A 328 5.42 13.65 -1.51
N ILE A 329 5.30 14.61 -0.61
CA ILE A 329 6.37 15.08 0.27
C ILE A 329 6.03 14.64 1.68
N VAL A 330 6.96 13.91 2.30
CA VAL A 330 6.86 13.50 3.69
C VAL A 330 8.03 14.07 4.45
N GLY A 331 7.75 14.81 5.52
CA GLY A 331 8.78 15.37 6.41
C GLY A 331 8.52 14.96 7.85
N ASP A 332 9.57 14.55 8.54
CA ASP A 332 9.59 14.33 9.99
C ASP A 332 10.94 14.77 10.58
N ASP A 333 11.19 14.50 11.85
CA ASP A 333 12.42 14.95 12.54
C ASP A 333 13.74 14.46 11.88
N ASN A 334 13.69 13.42 11.03
CA ASN A 334 14.87 12.88 10.36
C ASN A 334 15.15 13.57 9.01
N GLY A 335 14.22 14.36 8.48
CA GLY A 335 14.36 15.07 7.21
C GLY A 335 13.13 14.96 6.32
N VAL A 336 13.35 15.05 5.01
CA VAL A 336 12.29 15.08 4.00
C VAL A 336 12.54 14.01 2.93
N VAL A 337 11.48 13.34 2.51
CA VAL A 337 11.49 12.35 1.43
C VAL A 337 10.47 12.73 0.36
N VAL A 338 10.88 12.64 -0.90
CA VAL A 338 10.04 12.81 -2.09
C VAL A 338 9.63 11.44 -2.61
N ILE A 339 8.34 11.29 -2.89
CA ILE A 339 7.75 10.07 -3.43
C ILE A 339 7.06 10.43 -4.76
N PRO A 340 7.50 9.86 -5.89
CA PRO A 340 6.85 10.08 -7.18
C PRO A 340 5.37 9.71 -7.13
N LYS A 341 4.49 10.59 -7.62
CA LYS A 341 3.03 10.39 -7.54
C LYS A 341 2.56 9.09 -8.20
N GLU A 342 3.23 8.64 -9.26
CA GLU A 342 2.86 7.44 -10.02
C GLU A 342 3.00 6.17 -9.18
N ASN A 343 3.95 6.16 -8.24
CA ASN A 343 4.28 4.99 -7.41
C ASN A 343 3.90 5.20 -5.94
N ALA A 344 3.19 6.29 -5.62
CA ALA A 344 3.00 6.72 -4.23
C ALA A 344 2.22 5.69 -3.40
N TYR A 345 1.18 5.08 -3.95
CA TYR A 345 0.41 4.04 -3.27
C TYR A 345 1.23 2.79 -2.96
N GLU A 346 2.00 2.30 -3.94
CA GLU A 346 2.88 1.14 -3.78
C GLU A 346 3.94 1.40 -2.71
N ILE A 347 4.60 2.56 -2.78
CA ILE A 347 5.63 2.97 -1.82
C ILE A 347 5.05 3.11 -0.42
N ALA A 348 3.87 3.73 -0.27
CA ALA A 348 3.20 3.87 1.02
C ALA A 348 2.87 2.50 1.64
N ARG A 349 2.38 1.55 0.84
CA ARG A 349 2.10 0.17 1.30
C ARG A 349 3.38 -0.56 1.70
N ARG A 350 4.45 -0.46 0.90
CA ARG A 350 5.76 -1.05 1.24
C ARG A 350 6.34 -0.45 2.51
N ALA A 351 6.30 0.86 2.67
CA ALA A 351 6.73 1.55 3.89
C ALA A 351 5.96 1.05 5.11
N LYS A 352 4.66 0.76 4.95
CA LYS A 352 3.84 0.18 6.02
C LYS A 352 4.26 -1.25 6.40
N GLU A 353 4.68 -2.06 5.44
CA GLU A 353 5.21 -3.39 5.72
C GLU A 353 6.60 -3.35 6.39
N VAL A 354 7.45 -2.38 6.02
CA VAL A 354 8.73 -2.11 6.72
C VAL A 354 8.45 -1.76 8.18
N GLU A 355 7.53 -0.82 8.42
CA GLU A 355 7.14 -0.37 9.76
C GLU A 355 6.59 -1.51 10.63
N LYS A 356 5.74 -2.38 10.07
CA LYS A 356 5.26 -3.58 10.78
C LYS A 356 6.38 -4.55 11.12
N THR A 357 7.32 -4.75 10.20
CA THR A 357 8.47 -5.63 10.41
C THR A 357 9.34 -5.08 11.53
N GLU A 358 9.63 -3.79 11.52
CA GLU A 358 10.38 -3.10 12.58
C GLU A 358 9.68 -3.19 13.93
N LYS A 359 8.37 -2.98 13.99
CA LYS A 359 7.60 -3.15 15.24
C LYS A 359 7.74 -4.55 15.82
N ARG A 360 7.70 -5.59 14.98
CA ARG A 360 7.92 -6.97 15.42
C ARG A 360 9.35 -7.13 15.98
N LEU A 361 10.36 -6.66 15.25
CA LEU A 361 11.76 -6.70 15.69
C LEU A 361 11.95 -5.96 17.02
N PHE A 362 11.32 -4.79 17.16
CA PHE A 362 11.38 -3.97 18.37
C PHE A 362 10.83 -4.72 19.59
N GLU A 363 9.68 -5.38 19.46
CA GLU A 363 9.11 -6.18 20.55
C GLU A 363 9.96 -7.40 20.91
N GLU A 364 10.61 -8.05 19.94
CA GLU A 364 11.56 -9.13 20.21
C GLU A 364 12.82 -8.62 20.94
N ILE A 365 13.35 -7.47 20.54
CA ILE A 365 14.51 -6.84 21.19
C ILE A 365 14.15 -6.41 22.62
N LYS A 366 12.96 -5.85 22.81
CA LYS A 366 12.45 -5.45 24.13
C LYS A 366 12.30 -6.64 25.09
N ARG A 367 12.09 -7.86 24.57
CA ARG A 367 12.07 -9.11 25.34
C ARG A 367 13.46 -9.65 25.70
N GLY A 368 14.53 -8.96 25.30
CA GLY A 368 15.91 -9.26 25.70
C GLY A 368 16.79 -9.85 24.60
N ALA A 369 16.28 -10.04 23.38
CA ALA A 369 17.10 -10.44 22.24
C ALA A 369 17.92 -9.26 21.70
N THR A 370 19.11 -9.53 21.16
CA THR A 370 19.87 -8.50 20.45
C THR A 370 19.44 -8.40 18.99
N LEU A 371 19.60 -7.22 18.37
CA LEU A 371 19.27 -7.02 16.95
C LEU A 371 19.98 -8.04 16.04
N SER A 372 21.24 -8.36 16.34
CA SER A 372 22.04 -9.33 15.59
C SER A 372 21.45 -10.74 15.64
N GLU A 373 20.86 -11.16 16.76
CA GLU A 373 20.25 -12.48 16.92
C GLU A 373 18.94 -12.56 16.17
N VAL A 374 18.09 -11.54 16.34
CA VAL A 374 16.77 -11.46 15.69
C VAL A 374 16.92 -11.43 14.17
N MET A 375 17.86 -10.63 13.66
CA MET A 375 18.15 -10.53 12.22
C MET A 375 19.07 -11.66 11.71
N GLN A 376 19.54 -12.55 12.59
CA GLN A 376 20.47 -13.64 12.26
C GLN A 376 21.71 -13.18 11.47
N LEU A 377 22.26 -12.01 11.81
CA LEU A 377 23.35 -11.37 11.03
C LEU A 377 24.62 -12.23 10.96
N LYS A 378 24.85 -13.11 11.95
CA LYS A 378 25.97 -14.06 11.95
C LYS A 378 25.95 -15.03 10.75
N LYS A 379 24.81 -15.25 10.10
CA LYS A 379 24.73 -16.04 8.86
C LYS A 379 25.30 -15.32 7.63
N TRP A 380 25.51 -14.01 7.73
CA TRP A 380 26.01 -13.15 6.66
C TRP A 380 27.48 -12.79 6.84
N GLU A 381 28.09 -13.18 7.97
CA GLU A 381 29.55 -13.10 8.13
C GLU A 381 30.19 -14.02 7.10
N LYS A 382 30.95 -13.42 6.16
CA LYS A 382 31.83 -14.19 5.28
C LYS A 382 32.97 -14.72 6.15
N GLN A 383 33.10 -16.04 6.21
CA GLN A 383 34.25 -16.73 6.81
C GLN A 383 35.54 -16.42 6.05
#